data_AF-A0A850QA39-F1
#
_entry.id   AF-A0A850QA39-F1
#
_cell.length_a   1.000
_cell.length_b   1.000
_cell.length_c   1.000
_cell.angle_alpha   90.00
_cell.angle_beta   90.00
_cell.angle_gamma   90.00
#
_symmetry.space_group_name_H-M   'P 1'
#
loop_
_entity.id
_entity.type
_entity.pdbx_description
1 polymer ?
#
loop_
_entity_poly.entity_id
_entity_poly.type
_entity_poly.pdbx_seq_one_letter_code
_entity_poly.pdbx_strand_id
1 'polypeptide(L)'
;MKLCSHFLLTLCLLGSGAVGAADLQSEGRALMSEGEAGAASKKFAEAARMNPFDASALNNQAVAYAAQGENEKALNLLERAVKLAPNRNDIAANLTEMRNWVARYAPQIKLKEPSQPVINVYPQADIPPEPPALWKK
;
A
#
# COMPACT_ATOMS: atom_id res chain seq x y z
N MET A 1 27.26 5.19 57.02
CA MET A 1 27.83 3.84 56.80
C MET A 1 26.71 2.87 56.48
N LYS A 2 26.76 2.26 55.28
CA LYS A 2 26.14 0.97 54.87
C LYS A 2 24.59 0.89 54.88
N LEU A 3 23.87 0.31 53.92
CA LEU A 3 24.18 -0.62 52.83
C LEU A 3 23.35 -0.28 51.57
N CYS A 4 24.04 -0.24 50.45
CA CYS A 4 23.54 -0.63 49.13
C CYS A 4 23.38 -2.16 49.11
N SER A 5 22.40 -2.71 48.37
CA SER A 5 22.45 -4.01 47.64
C SER A 5 21.03 -4.61 47.50
N HIS A 6 20.47 -4.61 46.28
CA HIS A 6 20.13 -5.83 45.49
C HIS A 6 18.81 -6.48 45.89
N PHE A 7 17.79 -6.57 45.01
CA PHE A 7 17.53 -7.66 44.04
C PHE A 7 15.97 -7.70 43.99
N LEU A 8 15.19 -7.80 42.92
CA LEU A 8 15.39 -8.16 41.54
C LEU A 8 14.34 -7.45 40.69
N LEU A 9 14.83 -6.80 39.64
CA LEU A 9 14.12 -6.58 38.39
C LEU A 9 13.75 -7.97 37.82
N THR A 10 12.46 -8.28 37.75
CA THR A 10 11.94 -9.23 36.75
C THR A 10 10.77 -8.56 36.04
N LEU A 11 11.08 -7.43 35.40
CA LEU A 11 10.32 -7.01 34.23
C LEU A 11 10.52 -8.12 33.20
N CYS A 12 9.53 -9.00 33.13
CA CYS A 12 9.47 -10.08 32.17
C CYS A 12 9.55 -9.43 30.78
N LEU A 13 10.75 -9.45 30.20
CA LEU A 13 11.00 -9.20 28.79
C LEU A 13 10.24 -10.28 28.03
N LEU A 14 8.97 -10.01 27.75
CA LEU A 14 8.31 -10.60 26.60
C LEU A 14 9.20 -10.25 25.42
N GLY A 15 9.90 -11.26 24.92
CA GLY A 15 10.62 -11.21 23.66
C GLY A 15 9.63 -10.91 22.56
N SER A 16 9.39 -9.63 22.34
CA SER A 16 8.89 -9.10 21.08
C SER A 16 10.05 -8.28 20.57
N GLY A 17 10.90 -8.90 19.74
CA GLY A 17 11.88 -8.14 18.98
C GLY A 17 11.15 -6.97 18.35
N ALA A 18 11.59 -5.75 18.63
CA ALA A 18 10.91 -4.56 18.16
C ALA A 18 10.84 -4.64 16.63
N VAL A 19 9.65 -4.90 16.08
CA VAL A 19 9.45 -5.04 14.64
C VAL A 19 9.79 -3.69 14.01
N GLY A 20 10.81 -3.68 13.14
CA GLY A 20 11.27 -2.47 12.48
C GLY A 20 10.42 -2.12 11.26
N ALA A 21 10.51 -0.87 10.80
CA ALA A 21 9.86 -0.44 9.56
C ALA A 21 10.36 -1.25 8.34
N ALA A 22 11.63 -1.69 8.36
CA ALA A 22 12.20 -2.55 7.32
C ALA A 22 11.64 -3.98 7.36
N ASP A 23 11.37 -4.52 8.56
CA ASP A 23 10.76 -5.84 8.74
C ASP A 23 9.33 -5.83 8.22
N LEU A 24 8.55 -4.81 8.59
CA LEU A 24 7.19 -4.59 8.08
C LEU A 24 7.15 -4.46 6.56
N GLN A 25 8.11 -3.75 5.97
CA GLN A 25 8.21 -3.65 4.51
C GLN A 25 8.56 -5.00 3.87
N SER A 26 9.38 -5.82 4.53
CA SER A 26 9.76 -7.13 4.00
C SER A 26 8.60 -8.13 4.09
N GLU A 27 7.88 -8.13 5.22
CA GLU A 27 6.65 -8.90 5.42
C GLU A 27 5.57 -8.46 4.42
N GLY A 28 5.36 -7.16 4.23
CA GLY A 28 4.43 -6.64 3.24
C GLY A 28 4.76 -7.09 1.81
N ARG A 29 6.04 -7.14 1.44
CA ARG A 29 6.46 -7.66 0.11
C ARG A 29 6.20 -9.17 -0.03
N ALA A 30 6.40 -9.95 1.03
CA ALA A 30 6.08 -11.38 1.02
C ALA A 30 4.56 -11.59 0.81
N LEU A 31 3.73 -10.87 1.55
CA LEU A 31 2.27 -10.89 1.38
C LEU A 31 1.83 -10.47 -0.03
N MET A 32 2.50 -9.48 -0.64
CA MET A 32 2.24 -9.14 -2.05
C MET A 32 2.56 -10.29 -3.00
N SER A 33 3.63 -11.06 -2.75
CA SER A 33 3.98 -12.22 -3.57
C SER A 33 2.99 -13.38 -3.44
N GLU A 34 2.29 -13.45 -2.30
CA GLU A 34 1.24 -14.42 -2.00
C GLU A 34 -0.14 -13.97 -2.52
N GLY A 35 -0.26 -12.75 -3.07
CA GLY A 35 -1.52 -12.17 -3.53
C GLY A 35 -2.36 -11.55 -2.41
N GLU A 36 -1.84 -11.48 -1.19
CA GLU A 36 -2.51 -10.93 -0.01
C GLU A 36 -2.38 -9.39 0.07
N ALA A 37 -2.81 -8.69 -0.98
CA ALA A 37 -2.67 -7.23 -1.09
C ALA A 37 -3.29 -6.47 0.11
N GLY A 38 -4.41 -6.96 0.64
CA GLY A 38 -5.06 -6.40 1.83
C GLY A 38 -4.17 -6.44 3.06
N ALA A 39 -3.56 -7.60 3.35
CA ALA A 39 -2.65 -7.76 4.48
C ALA A 39 -1.35 -6.96 4.26
N ALA A 40 -0.80 -6.99 3.05
CA ALA A 40 0.39 -6.22 2.68
C ALA A 40 0.20 -4.72 2.92
N SER A 41 -0.94 -4.16 2.53
CA SER A 41 -1.21 -2.73 2.71
C SER A 41 -1.20 -2.30 4.19
N LYS A 42 -1.62 -3.18 5.11
CA LYS A 42 -1.56 -2.91 6.57
C LYS A 42 -0.13 -2.86 7.06
N LYS A 43 0.71 -3.81 6.62
CA LYS A 43 2.15 -3.84 6.98
C LYS A 43 2.88 -2.62 6.45
N PHE A 44 2.62 -2.22 5.21
CA PHE A 44 3.19 -0.99 4.67
C PHE A 44 2.67 0.26 5.37
N ALA A 45 1.39 0.30 5.77
CA ALA A 45 0.85 1.41 6.54
C ALA A 45 1.50 1.52 7.94
N GLU A 46 1.75 0.39 8.60
CA GLU A 46 2.51 0.36 9.86
C GLU A 46 3.94 0.86 9.66
N ALA A 47 4.62 0.44 8.60
CA ALA A 47 5.96 0.92 8.26
C ALA A 47 5.97 2.43 7.99
N ALA A 48 4.99 2.93 7.23
CA ALA A 48 4.81 4.35 6.95
C ALA A 48 4.43 5.16 8.20
N ARG A 49 3.77 4.55 9.20
CA ARG A 49 3.52 5.19 10.50
C ARG A 49 4.80 5.35 11.31
N MET A 50 5.72 4.39 11.22
CA MET A 50 7.04 4.47 11.87
C MET A 50 7.95 5.49 11.18
N ASN A 51 7.92 5.56 9.85
CA ASN A 51 8.62 6.57 9.07
C ASN A 51 7.71 7.20 7.99
N PRO A 52 7.05 8.32 8.28
CA PRO A 52 6.15 8.99 7.35
C PRO A 52 6.80 9.60 6.10
N PHE A 53 8.13 9.61 6.04
CA PHE A 53 8.93 10.16 4.94
C PHE A 53 9.63 9.05 4.12
N ASP A 54 9.38 7.77 4.41
CA ASP A 54 9.89 6.67 3.61
C ASP A 54 9.10 6.55 2.30
N ALA A 55 9.68 7.08 1.22
CA ALA A 55 9.08 6.99 -0.12
C ALA A 55 8.87 5.54 -0.58
N SER A 56 9.70 4.58 -0.14
CA SER A 56 9.56 3.17 -0.50
C SER A 56 8.36 2.54 0.21
N ALA A 57 8.17 2.83 1.50
CA ALA A 57 7.00 2.35 2.25
C ALA A 57 5.70 2.91 1.67
N LEU A 58 5.66 4.21 1.34
CA LEU A 58 4.51 4.86 0.70
C LEU A 58 4.23 4.28 -0.70
N ASN A 59 5.27 4.06 -1.52
CA ASN A 59 5.13 3.42 -2.82
C ASN A 59 4.57 1.99 -2.68
N ASN A 60 5.12 1.19 -1.77
CA ASN A 60 4.68 -0.19 -1.58
C ASN A 60 3.24 -0.26 -1.05
N GLN A 61 2.85 0.64 -0.14
CA GLN A 61 1.45 0.77 0.28
C GLN A 61 0.55 1.15 -0.89
N ALA A 62 0.98 2.06 -1.75
CA ALA A 62 0.23 2.46 -2.93
C ALA A 62 0.05 1.31 -3.93
N VAL A 63 1.11 0.52 -4.16
CA VAL A 63 1.07 -0.69 -4.99
C VAL A 63 0.07 -1.71 -4.41
N ALA A 64 0.06 -1.90 -3.09
CA ALA A 64 -0.90 -2.78 -2.44
C ALA A 64 -2.35 -2.26 -2.53
N TYR A 65 -2.58 -0.95 -2.48
CA TYR A 65 -3.90 -0.37 -2.72
C TYR A 65 -4.34 -0.47 -4.18
N ALA A 66 -3.43 -0.28 -5.13
CA ALA A 66 -3.72 -0.48 -6.55
C ALA A 66 -4.19 -1.92 -6.81
N ALA A 67 -3.53 -2.91 -6.22
CA ALA A 67 -3.95 -4.32 -6.31
C ALA A 67 -5.32 -4.61 -5.67
N GLN A 68 -5.80 -3.74 -4.77
CA GLN A 68 -7.14 -3.82 -4.17
C GLN A 68 -8.20 -3.02 -4.95
N GLY A 69 -7.83 -2.31 -6.03
CA GLY A 69 -8.72 -1.40 -6.74
C GLY A 69 -8.95 -0.05 -6.05
N GLU A 70 -8.21 0.22 -4.97
CA GLU A 70 -8.29 1.45 -4.16
C GLU A 70 -7.45 2.58 -4.81
N ASN A 71 -7.80 2.91 -6.06
CA ASN A 71 -6.97 3.71 -6.95
C ASN A 71 -6.72 5.15 -6.47
N GLU A 72 -7.72 5.77 -5.82
CA GLU A 72 -7.57 7.12 -5.26
C GLU A 72 -6.53 7.14 -4.12
N LYS A 73 -6.54 6.12 -3.26
CA LYS A 73 -5.56 5.96 -2.17
C LYS A 73 -4.17 5.70 -2.74
N ALA A 74 -4.07 4.83 -3.76
CA ALA A 74 -2.82 4.55 -4.45
C ALA A 74 -2.23 5.81 -5.08
N LEU A 75 -3.04 6.59 -5.80
CA LEU A 75 -2.62 7.82 -6.46
C LEU A 75 -2.07 8.84 -5.44
N ASN A 76 -2.80 9.08 -4.35
CA ASN A 76 -2.38 10.03 -3.32
C ASN A 76 -1.02 9.67 -2.69
N LEU A 77 -0.82 8.39 -2.38
CA LEU A 77 0.43 7.89 -1.82
C LEU A 77 1.59 7.98 -2.82
N LEU A 78 1.37 7.65 -4.09
CA LEU A 78 2.38 7.78 -5.14
C LEU A 78 2.80 9.24 -5.35
N GLU A 79 1.85 10.18 -5.34
CA GLU A 79 2.17 11.61 -5.43
C GLU A 79 3.02 12.08 -4.26
N ARG A 80 2.75 11.58 -3.06
CA ARG A 80 3.53 11.88 -1.87
C ARG A 80 4.91 11.25 -1.94
N ALA A 81 5.02 10.00 -2.39
CA ALA A 81 6.28 9.30 -2.56
C ALA A 81 7.21 9.98 -3.58
N VAL A 82 6.68 10.42 -4.73
CA VAL A 82 7.45 11.18 -5.74
C VAL A 82 7.95 12.51 -5.19
N LYS A 83 7.15 13.22 -4.39
CA LYS A 83 7.60 14.47 -3.74
C LYS A 83 8.77 14.24 -2.78
N LEU A 84 8.80 13.10 -2.09
CA LEU A 84 9.85 12.75 -1.13
C LEU A 84 11.12 12.25 -1.81
N ALA A 85 10.99 11.54 -2.94
CA ALA A 85 12.12 10.98 -3.67
C ALA A 85 11.97 11.23 -5.19
N PRO A 86 12.19 12.47 -5.66
CA PRO A 86 11.94 12.86 -7.05
C PRO A 86 12.87 12.17 -8.07
N ASN A 87 13.97 11.58 -7.62
CA ASN A 87 14.93 10.84 -8.45
C ASN A 87 14.65 9.33 -8.53
N ARG A 88 13.58 8.84 -7.89
CA ARG A 88 13.17 7.42 -7.94
C ARG A 88 12.29 7.15 -9.16
N ASN A 89 12.94 6.79 -10.26
CA ASN A 89 12.26 6.50 -11.55
C ASN A 89 11.22 5.38 -11.44
N ASP A 90 11.44 4.39 -10.56
CA ASP A 90 10.51 3.31 -10.28
C ASP A 90 9.16 3.81 -9.72
N ILE A 91 9.22 4.77 -8.79
CA ILE A 91 8.04 5.40 -8.18
C ILE A 91 7.35 6.33 -9.19
N ALA A 92 8.12 7.12 -9.94
CA ALA A 92 7.60 8.00 -10.97
C ALA A 92 6.86 7.22 -12.09
N ALA A 93 7.39 6.06 -12.47
CA ALA A 93 6.72 5.16 -13.41
C ALA A 93 5.37 4.67 -12.87
N ASN A 94 5.34 4.21 -11.61
CA ASN A 94 4.10 3.75 -10.96
C ASN A 94 3.04 4.86 -10.91
N LEU A 95 3.44 6.10 -10.59
CA LEU A 95 2.53 7.26 -10.60
C LEU A 95 1.98 7.55 -12.00
N THR A 96 2.84 7.46 -13.02
CA THR A 96 2.45 7.71 -14.42
C THR A 96 1.45 6.65 -14.90
N GLU A 97 1.72 5.38 -14.64
CA GLU A 97 0.81 4.28 -14.97
C GLU A 97 -0.54 4.44 -14.28
N MET A 98 -0.55 4.73 -12.98
CA MET A 98 -1.76 4.94 -12.21
C MET A 98 -2.58 6.14 -12.73
N ARG A 99 -1.92 7.27 -13.03
CA ARG A 99 -2.59 8.45 -13.60
C ARG A 99 -3.21 8.16 -14.96
N ASN A 100 -2.50 7.43 -15.83
CA ASN A 100 -3.01 7.08 -17.15
C ASN A 100 -4.24 6.18 -17.04
N TRP A 101 -4.23 5.22 -16.12
CA TRP A 101 -5.39 4.37 -15.87
C TRP A 101 -6.57 5.18 -15.32
N VAL A 102 -6.35 5.97 -14.27
CA VAL A 102 -7.40 6.80 -13.67
C VAL A 102 -7.98 7.79 -14.68
N ALA A 103 -7.17 8.47 -15.48
CA ALA A 103 -7.65 9.40 -16.49
C ALA A 103 -8.52 8.72 -17.56
N ARG A 104 -8.20 7.48 -17.93
CA ARG A 104 -8.95 6.72 -18.93
C ARG A 104 -10.28 6.19 -18.38
N TYR A 105 -10.32 5.78 -17.11
CA TYR A 105 -11.44 5.03 -16.54
C TYR A 105 -12.28 5.79 -15.51
N ALA A 106 -11.79 6.87 -14.89
CA ALA A 106 -12.55 7.66 -13.90
C ALA A 106 -13.91 8.18 -14.41
N PRO A 107 -14.06 8.63 -15.68
CA PRO A 107 -15.37 9.01 -16.21
C PRO A 107 -16.35 7.84 -16.29
N GLN A 108 -15.86 6.62 -16.46
CA GLN A 108 -16.66 5.40 -16.59
C GLN A 108 -17.06 4.85 -15.21
N ILE A 109 -16.17 4.95 -14.22
CA ILE A 109 -16.41 4.51 -12.85
C ILE A 109 -17.53 5.33 -12.17
N LYS A 110 -17.75 6.59 -12.59
CA LYS A 110 -18.87 7.42 -12.12
C LYS A 110 -20.23 7.10 -12.76
N LEU A 111 -20.30 6.25 -13.77
CA LEU A 111 -21.53 6.04 -14.59
C LEU A 111 -22.38 4.82 -14.20
N LYS A 112 -22.19 4.22 -13.03
CA LYS A 112 -23.07 3.13 -12.56
C LYS A 112 -23.71 3.44 -11.21
N GLU A 113 -24.58 4.45 -11.20
CA GLU A 113 -25.64 4.52 -10.19
C GLU A 113 -26.54 3.26 -10.31
N PRO A 114 -26.95 2.63 -9.20
CA PRO A 114 -27.63 1.36 -9.24
C PRO A 114 -29.12 1.56 -9.53
N SER A 115 -29.55 1.38 -10.77
CA SER A 115 -30.97 1.11 -11.03
C SER A 115 -31.22 0.37 -12.34
N GLN A 116 -31.52 -0.92 -12.17
CA GLN A 116 -32.50 -1.77 -12.87
C GLN A 116 -31.91 -3.11 -13.34
N PRO A 117 -32.63 -4.22 -13.13
CA PRO A 117 -32.20 -5.52 -13.59
C PRO A 117 -32.40 -5.57 -15.11
N VAL A 118 -31.33 -5.31 -15.86
CA VAL A 118 -31.34 -5.54 -17.31
C VAL A 118 -30.76 -6.92 -17.56
N ILE A 119 -31.64 -7.88 -17.80
CA ILE A 119 -31.35 -9.09 -18.55
C ILE A 119 -31.03 -8.69 -20.00
N ASN A 120 -29.80 -8.28 -20.28
CA ASN A 120 -29.10 -8.64 -21.51
C ASN A 120 -27.61 -8.29 -21.40
N VAL A 121 -26.79 -9.14 -21.98
CA VAL A 121 -25.33 -9.19 -21.91
C VAL A 121 -24.69 -7.79 -22.02
N TYR A 122 -24.08 -7.30 -20.92
CA TYR A 122 -23.17 -6.16 -21.01
C TYR A 122 -22.02 -6.57 -21.95
N PRO A 123 -21.73 -5.80 -23.03
CA PRO A 123 -20.49 -6.00 -23.76
C PRO A 123 -19.35 -5.80 -22.76
N GLN A 124 -18.37 -6.71 -22.71
CA GLN A 124 -17.20 -6.60 -21.82
C GLN A 124 -16.51 -5.22 -21.88
N ALA A 125 -16.72 -4.46 -22.97
CA ALA A 125 -16.20 -3.12 -23.19
C ALA A 125 -16.59 -2.06 -22.15
N ASP A 126 -17.68 -2.26 -21.39
CA ASP A 126 -18.15 -1.28 -20.39
C ASP A 126 -17.57 -1.53 -18.98
N ILE A 127 -16.84 -2.63 -18.79
CA ILE A 127 -16.17 -2.93 -17.52
C ILE A 127 -14.73 -2.40 -17.60
N PRO A 128 -14.32 -1.46 -16.74
CA PRO A 128 -12.93 -1.02 -16.69
C PRO A 128 -12.02 -2.24 -16.50
N PRO A 129 -10.89 -2.33 -17.23
CA PRO A 129 -9.93 -3.40 -16.99
C PRO A 129 -9.34 -3.25 -15.59
N GLU A 130 -8.75 -4.32 -15.08
CA GLU A 130 -8.01 -4.27 -13.81
C GLU A 130 -7.00 -3.12 -13.81
N PRO A 131 -6.75 -2.50 -12.63
CA PRO A 131 -5.74 -1.46 -12.48
C PRO A 131 -4.36 -1.96 -12.94
N PRO A 132 -3.47 -1.04 -13.37
CA PRO A 132 -2.16 -1.43 -13.87
C PRO A 132 -1.42 -2.20 -12.79
N ALA A 133 -0.80 -3.31 -13.19
CA ALA A 133 -0.05 -4.15 -12.27
C ALA A 133 1.28 -3.49 -11.88
N LEU A 134 1.25 -2.61 -10.87
CA LEU A 134 2.42 -1.86 -10.39
C LEU A 134 3.49 -2.74 -9.71
N TRP A 135 3.19 -4.02 -9.46
CA TRP A 135 4.03 -4.99 -8.76
C TRP A 135 4.71 -6.02 -9.69
N LYS A 136 4.47 -5.95 -11.01
CA LYS A 136 5.11 -6.85 -11.99
C LYS A 136 6.32 -6.14 -12.60
N LYS A 137 7.50 -6.28 -12.00
CA LYS A 137 8.78 -5.78 -12.54
C LYS A 137 9.89 -6.79 -12.31
#